data_AF-A0A357XW98-F1
#
_entry.id   AF-A0A357XW98-F1
#
_cell.length_a   1.000
_cell.length_b   1.000
_cell.length_c   1.000
_cell.angle_alpha   90.00
_cell.angle_beta   90.00
_cell.angle_gamma   90.00
#
_symmetry.space_group_name_H-M   'P 1'
#
loop_
_entity.id
_entity.type
_entity.pdbx_description
1 polymer ?
#
loop_
_entity_poly.entity_id
_entity_poly.type
_entity_poly.pdbx_seq_one_letter_code
_entity_poly.pdbx_strand_id
1 'polypeptide(L)'
;MLFARFYARSATEGGQICPLFEKNGSPYTKSLSRIVDLTRQWKEYGFHFEAKEDYDAGQARAGIHLGYQKQLVEIADFSILNFGQNFDKSRLPQSEFSYQGREANAAWRKEAERRIEKI
;
A
#
# COMPACT_ATOMS: atom_id res chain seq x y z
N MET A 1 -11.60 -13.21 -0.32
CA MET A 1 -10.26 -12.67 -0.58
C MET A 1 -10.35 -11.62 -1.67
N LEU A 2 -9.98 -10.39 -1.35
CA LEU A 2 -9.88 -9.28 -2.29
C LEU A 2 -8.42 -8.99 -2.60
N PHE A 3 -8.14 -8.45 -3.78
CA PHE A 3 -6.81 -8.07 -4.21
C PHE A 3 -6.83 -6.73 -4.92
N ALA A 4 -6.12 -5.75 -4.38
CA ALA A 4 -5.91 -4.47 -5.01
C ALA A 4 -4.58 -4.50 -5.78
N ARG A 5 -4.61 -4.12 -7.06
CA ARG A 5 -3.41 -4.03 -7.90
C ARG A 5 -3.41 -2.74 -8.71
N PHE A 6 -2.23 -2.17 -8.89
CA PHE A 6 -1.97 -1.06 -9.80
C PHE A 6 -0.49 -0.99 -10.15
N TYR A 7 -0.17 -0.31 -11.25
CA TYR A 7 1.18 0.16 -11.52
C TYR A 7 1.31 1.59 -11.04
N ALA A 8 2.46 1.94 -10.47
CA ALA A 8 2.77 3.32 -10.12
C ALA A 8 4.27 3.62 -10.22
N ARG A 9 4.57 4.91 -10.43
CA ARG A 9 5.90 5.49 -10.21
C ARG A 9 5.78 6.93 -9.73
N SER A 10 6.84 7.43 -9.12
CA SER A 10 7.03 8.86 -8.86
C SER A 10 7.87 9.51 -9.96
N ALA A 11 7.34 10.57 -10.56
CA ALA A 11 8.07 11.46 -11.46
C ALA A 11 8.84 12.57 -10.72
N THR A 12 8.75 12.63 -9.38
CA THR A 12 9.62 13.46 -8.50
C THR A 12 10.65 12.61 -7.76
N GLU A 13 11.55 13.23 -6.98
CA GLU A 13 12.37 12.51 -6.00
C GLU A 13 11.50 12.13 -4.80
N GLY A 14 11.23 10.84 -4.64
CA GLY A 14 10.28 10.32 -3.66
C GLY A 14 8.81 10.49 -4.10
N GLY A 15 7.93 9.76 -3.45
CA GLY A 15 6.49 9.80 -3.68
C GLY A 15 5.80 8.88 -2.68
N GLN A 16 4.69 9.32 -2.11
CA GLN A 16 3.96 8.55 -1.12
C GLN A 16 2.47 8.61 -1.41
N ILE A 17 1.86 7.43 -1.48
CA ILE A 17 0.43 7.27 -1.74
C ILE A 17 -0.17 6.30 -0.72
N CYS A 18 -1.50 6.29 -0.63
CA CYS A 18 -2.20 5.31 0.19
C CYS A 18 -3.38 4.70 -0.57
N PRO A 19 -3.20 3.53 -1.22
CA PRO A 19 -4.32 2.73 -1.69
C PRO A 19 -5.21 2.30 -0.52
N LEU A 20 -6.51 2.36 -0.76
CA LEU A 20 -7.52 2.03 0.23
C LEU A 20 -8.74 1.35 -0.38
N PHE A 21 -9.43 0.61 0.48
CA PHE A 21 -10.75 0.05 0.24
C PHE A 21 -11.55 0.18 1.53
N GLU A 22 -12.74 0.77 1.46
CA GLU A 22 -13.53 1.11 2.66
C GLU A 22 -15.02 1.22 2.40
N LYS A 23 -15.79 1.33 3.49
CA LYS A 23 -17.20 1.71 3.45
C LYS A 23 -17.38 3.09 2.83
N ASN A 24 -18.32 3.21 1.90
CA ASN A 24 -18.69 4.45 1.24
C ASN A 24 -19.69 5.27 2.08
N GLY A 25 -19.26 5.63 3.29
CA GLY A 25 -20.08 6.36 4.26
C GLY A 25 -19.59 6.11 5.68
N SER A 26 -20.08 6.92 6.63
CA SER A 26 -19.72 6.80 8.04
C SER A 26 -19.96 5.35 8.55
N PRO A 27 -19.02 4.74 9.29
CA PRO A 27 -17.80 5.33 9.87
C PRO A 27 -16.54 5.21 8.97
N TYR A 28 -16.69 4.94 7.67
CA TYR A 28 -15.59 4.74 6.72
C TYR A 28 -14.64 3.58 7.11
N THR A 29 -15.22 2.46 7.56
CA THR A 29 -14.45 1.29 7.96
C THR A 29 -13.52 0.83 6.83
N LYS A 30 -12.21 0.90 7.08
CA LYS A 30 -11.16 0.56 6.11
C LYS A 30 -10.81 -0.92 6.19
N SER A 31 -11.06 -1.63 5.10
CA SER A 31 -10.59 -3.00 4.88
C SER A 31 -9.15 -3.02 4.35
N LEU A 32 -8.79 -2.03 3.51
CA LEU A 32 -7.42 -1.77 3.08
C LEU A 32 -7.05 -0.31 3.36
N SER A 33 -5.84 -0.10 3.90
CA SER A 33 -5.21 1.21 4.05
C SER A 33 -3.72 0.98 4.27
N ARG A 34 -2.89 1.30 3.27
CA ARG A 34 -1.44 1.07 3.34
C ARG A 34 -0.72 2.26 2.74
N ILE A 35 0.24 2.81 3.48
CA ILE A 35 1.15 3.81 2.94
C ILE A 35 2.17 3.08 2.06
N VAL A 36 2.42 3.63 0.87
CA VAL A 36 3.33 3.06 -0.12
C VAL A 36 4.26 4.16 -0.60
N ASP A 37 5.57 3.90 -0.47
CA ASP A 37 6.58 4.73 -1.09
C ASP A 37 6.81 4.28 -2.55
N LEU A 38 6.71 5.23 -3.46
CA LEU A 38 6.90 5.05 -4.89
C LEU A 38 8.36 5.19 -5.26
N THR A 39 8.81 4.34 -6.19
CA THR A 39 10.13 4.47 -6.81
C THR A 39 10.04 5.33 -8.07
N ARG A 40 11.20 5.69 -8.64
CA ARG A 40 11.30 6.41 -9.93
C ARG A 40 10.90 5.55 -11.14
N GLN A 41 10.90 4.23 -10.97
CA GLN A 41 10.63 3.27 -12.03
C GLN A 41 9.21 2.74 -11.89
N TRP A 42 8.58 2.39 -13.01
CA TRP A 42 7.29 1.70 -12.97
C TRP A 42 7.44 0.39 -12.21
N LYS A 43 6.58 0.22 -11.21
CA LYS A 43 6.49 -1.00 -10.42
C LYS A 43 5.03 -1.38 -10.23
N GLU A 44 4.77 -2.68 -10.24
CA GLU A 44 3.48 -3.22 -9.83
C GLU A 44 3.38 -3.25 -8.30
N TYR A 45 2.28 -2.73 -7.78
CA TYR A 45 1.92 -2.79 -6.38
C TYR A 45 0.65 -3.64 -6.22
N GLY A 46 0.69 -4.57 -5.28
CA GLY A 46 -0.35 -5.57 -5.05
C GLY A 46 -0.59 -5.80 -3.56
N PHE A 47 -1.84 -5.81 -3.14
CA PHE A 47 -2.23 -6.03 -1.75
C PHE A 47 -3.42 -6.97 -1.66
N HIS A 48 -3.24 -8.14 -1.05
CA HIS A 48 -4.34 -9.04 -0.72
C HIS A 48 -4.94 -8.65 0.64
N PHE A 49 -6.26 -8.63 0.75
CA PHE A 49 -6.96 -8.24 1.97
C PHE A 49 -8.35 -8.88 2.07
N GLU A 50 -8.92 -8.83 3.27
CA GLU A 50 -10.28 -9.27 3.55
C GLU A 50 -11.18 -8.06 3.80
N ALA A 51 -12.42 -8.14 3.32
CA ALA A 51 -13.46 -7.17 3.65
C ALA A 51 -13.78 -7.30 5.16
N LYS A 52 -13.83 -6.18 5.87
CA LYS A 52 -14.18 -6.15 7.30
C LYS A 52 -15.68 -6.11 7.57
N GLU A 53 -16.46 -5.70 6.57
CA GLU A 53 -17.92 -5.65 6.60
C GLU A 53 -18.45 -6.28 5.31
N ASP A 54 -19.72 -6.65 5.33
CA ASP A 54 -20.48 -6.90 4.12
C ASP A 54 -20.92 -5.57 3.50
N TYR A 55 -20.85 -5.50 2.17
CA TYR A 55 -21.16 -4.28 1.42
C TYR A 55 -22.20 -4.57 0.35
N ASP A 56 -23.35 -3.92 0.43
CA ASP A 56 -24.29 -3.88 -0.69
C ASP A 56 -23.71 -3.08 -1.87
N ALA A 57 -24.37 -3.18 -3.03
CA ALA A 57 -24.01 -2.39 -4.20
C ALA A 57 -23.92 -0.88 -3.85
N GLY A 58 -22.76 -0.27 -4.15
CA GLY A 58 -22.49 1.15 -3.86
C GLY A 58 -22.05 1.47 -2.42
N GLN A 59 -22.04 0.49 -1.51
CA GLN A 59 -21.65 0.69 -0.10
C GLN A 59 -20.14 0.55 0.15
N ALA A 60 -19.37 0.14 -0.84
CA ALA A 60 -17.92 0.12 -0.79
C ALA A 60 -17.31 1.08 -1.81
N ARG A 61 -16.13 1.61 -1.49
CA ARG A 61 -15.31 2.38 -2.41
C ARG A 61 -13.84 1.97 -2.31
N ALA A 62 -13.14 2.11 -3.43
CA ALA A 62 -11.70 1.98 -3.50
C ALA A 62 -11.09 3.27 -4.05
N GLY A 63 -9.86 3.57 -3.66
CA GLY A 63 -9.19 4.77 -4.14
C GLY A 63 -7.73 4.84 -3.69
N ILE A 64 -7.07 5.94 -4.05
CA ILE A 64 -5.68 6.22 -3.69
C ILE A 64 -5.63 7.64 -3.12
N HIS A 65 -5.25 7.78 -1.85
CA HIS A 65 -4.99 9.08 -1.25
C HIS A 65 -3.59 9.59 -1.64
N LEU A 66 -3.52 10.87 -2.01
CA LEU A 66 -2.30 11.52 -2.52
C LEU A 66 -1.78 12.66 -1.62
N GLY A 67 -2.49 12.97 -0.53
CA GLY A 67 -2.24 14.13 0.34
C GLY A 67 -1.09 13.96 1.33
N TYR A 68 0.09 13.52 0.87
CA TYR A 68 1.27 13.30 1.72
C TYR A 68 2.34 14.39 1.55
N GLN A 69 2.66 14.74 0.31
CA GLN A 69 3.69 15.74 -0.01
C GLN A 69 3.43 16.35 -1.40
N LYS A 70 4.16 17.40 -1.75
CA LYS A 70 4.21 17.90 -3.14
C LYS A 70 4.95 16.87 -3.98
N GLN A 71 4.22 16.23 -4.89
CA GLN A 71 4.74 15.12 -5.71
C GLN A 71 4.08 15.11 -7.07
N LEU A 72 4.74 14.47 -8.04
CA LEU A 72 4.13 14.08 -9.31
C LEU A 72 4.16 12.56 -9.38
N VAL A 73 2.98 11.94 -9.38
CA VAL A 73 2.84 10.48 -9.42
C VAL A 73 2.08 10.08 -10.67
N GLU A 74 2.47 8.97 -11.25
CA GLU A 74 1.77 8.34 -12.37
C GLU A 74 1.25 6.99 -11.89
N ILE A 75 0.00 6.69 -12.24
CA ILE A 75 -0.71 5.48 -11.83
C ILE A 75 -1.41 4.90 -13.06
N ALA A 76 -1.33 3.58 -13.22
CA ALA A 76 -1.98 2.86 -14.31
C ALA A 76 -2.63 1.56 -13.80
N ASP A 77 -3.63 1.08 -14.55
CA ASP A 77 -4.29 -0.21 -14.37
C ASP A 77 -4.76 -0.50 -12.94
N PHE A 78 -5.39 0.49 -12.29
CA PHE A 78 -5.97 0.30 -10.97
C PHE A 78 -7.15 -0.68 -11.01
N SER A 79 -7.07 -1.72 -10.20
CA SER A 79 -8.06 -2.79 -10.17
C SER A 79 -8.27 -3.35 -8.76
N ILE A 80 -9.50 -3.80 -8.51
CA ILE A 80 -9.88 -4.60 -7.35
C ILE A 80 -10.46 -5.92 -7.88
N LEU A 81 -9.83 -7.03 -7.52
CA LEU A 81 -10.25 -8.37 -7.91
C LEU A 81 -10.82 -9.10 -6.69
N ASN A 82 -11.92 -9.83 -6.89
CA ASN A 82 -12.52 -10.68 -5.86
C ASN A 82 -12.32 -12.15 -6.25
N PHE A 83 -11.55 -12.88 -5.43
CA PHE A 83 -11.26 -14.30 -5.63
C PHE A 83 -12.20 -15.23 -4.85
N GLY A 84 -13.23 -14.67 -4.19
CA GLY A 84 -14.18 -15.42 -3.39
C GLY A 84 -13.60 -15.88 -2.05
N GLN A 85 -14.32 -16.78 -1.39
CA GLN A 85 -13.94 -17.34 -0.09
C GLN A 85 -12.91 -18.47 -0.28
N ASN A 86 -12.11 -18.75 0.75
CA ASN A 86 -11.14 -19.86 0.78
C ASN A 86 -10.03 -19.83 -0.30
N PHE A 87 -9.82 -18.70 -0.97
CA PHE A 87 -8.70 -18.54 -1.88
C PHE A 87 -7.37 -18.48 -1.11
N ASP A 88 -6.38 -19.24 -1.54
CA ASP A 88 -5.04 -19.25 -0.95
C ASP A 88 -4.28 -17.95 -1.28
N LYS A 89 -4.17 -17.08 -0.27
CA LYS A 89 -3.48 -15.78 -0.38
C LYS A 89 -2.01 -15.88 -0.79
N SER A 90 -1.34 -17.02 -0.52
CA SER A 90 0.08 -17.19 -0.88
C SER A 90 0.32 -17.18 -2.39
N ARG A 91 -0.75 -17.35 -3.18
CA ARG A 91 -0.73 -17.29 -4.65
C ARG A 91 -0.78 -15.87 -5.21
N LEU A 92 -0.96 -14.85 -4.37
CA LEU A 92 -1.00 -13.45 -4.78
C LEU A 92 0.29 -12.73 -4.37
N PRO A 93 0.81 -11.82 -5.20
CA PRO A 93 1.93 -11.00 -4.79
C PRO A 93 1.48 -10.05 -3.68
N GLN A 94 2.30 -9.93 -2.64
CA GLN A 94 2.08 -8.97 -1.57
C GLN A 94 3.23 -7.96 -1.60
N SER A 95 2.90 -6.70 -1.93
CA SER A 95 3.88 -5.62 -1.85
C SER A 95 4.24 -5.38 -0.40
N GLU A 96 5.52 -5.53 -0.10
CA GLU A 96 6.04 -5.26 1.22
C GLU A 96 6.01 -3.76 1.52
N PHE A 97 5.71 -3.45 2.78
CA PHE A 97 5.96 -2.12 3.31
C PHE A 97 7.47 -1.91 3.42
N SER A 98 8.01 -1.08 2.55
CA SER A 98 9.41 -0.66 2.59
C SER A 98 9.50 0.83 2.30
N TYR A 99 10.52 1.46 2.85
CA TYR A 99 10.86 2.86 2.65
C TYR A 99 12.35 2.94 2.32
N GLN A 100 12.76 3.95 1.57
CA GLN A 100 14.17 4.16 1.23
C GLN A 100 14.99 4.33 2.51
N GLY A 101 16.07 3.56 2.66
CA GLY A 101 16.83 3.50 3.91
C GLY A 101 16.43 2.35 4.83
N ARG A 102 15.40 1.55 4.54
CA ARG A 102 15.03 0.39 5.39
C ARG A 102 15.98 -0.80 5.21
N GLU A 103 16.93 -0.75 4.29
CA GLU A 103 17.82 -1.87 3.95
C GLU A 103 18.49 -2.43 5.22
N ALA A 104 18.70 -3.75 5.28
CA ALA A 104 19.30 -4.40 6.45
C ALA A 104 20.70 -3.84 6.77
N ASN A 105 21.41 -3.35 5.76
CA ASN A 105 22.74 -2.74 5.85
C ASN A 105 22.72 -1.20 5.86
N ALA A 106 21.57 -0.56 6.08
CA ALA A 106 21.48 0.90 6.08
C ALA A 106 22.37 1.52 7.18
N ALA A 107 23.10 2.58 6.84
CA ALA A 107 24.11 3.18 7.73
C ALA A 107 23.53 3.65 9.09
N TRP A 108 22.28 4.11 9.11
CA TRP A 108 21.62 4.52 10.35
C TRP A 108 21.36 3.34 11.29
N ARG A 109 21.21 2.10 10.80
CA ARG A 109 21.03 0.91 11.65
C ARG A 109 22.27 0.64 12.49
N LYS A 110 23.45 0.68 11.88
CA LYS A 110 24.74 0.54 12.57
C LYS A 110 25.00 1.66 13.57
N GLU A 111 24.56 2.88 13.24
CA GLU A 111 24.63 4.02 14.15
C GLU A 111 23.63 3.88 15.32
N ALA A 112 22.43 3.37 15.06
CA ALA A 112 21.42 3.10 16.08
C ALA A 112 21.87 1.99 17.04
N GLU A 113 22.44 0.88 16.54
CA GLU A 113 23.01 -0.19 17.36
C GLU A 113 24.08 0.34 18.32
N ARG A 114 25.02 1.16 17.83
CA ARG A 114 26.04 1.82 18.66
C ARG A 114 25.47 2.75 19.75
N ARG A 115 24.25 3.25 19.58
CA ARG A 115 23.57 4.08 20.61
C ARG A 115 22.85 3.20 21.65
N ILE A 116 22.29 2.07 21.23
CA ILE A 116 21.63 1.11 22.12
C ILE A 116 22.66 0.48 23.07
N GLU A 117 23.85 0.14 22.59
CA GLU A 117 24.94 -0.43 23.40
C GLU A 117 25.51 0.53 24.45
N LYS A 118 25.12 1.82 24.44
CA LYS A 118 25.53 2.83 25.42
C LYS A 118 24.51 3.07 26.54
N ILE A 119 23.40 2.33 26.56
CA ILE A 119 22.37 2.33 27.61
C ILE A 119 22.52 1.05 28.42
#